data_AF-A0A4Q8X9X5-F1
#
_entry.id   AF-A0A4Q8X9X5-F1
#
_cell.length_a   1.000
_cell.length_b   1.000
_cell.length_c   1.000
_cell.angle_alpha   90.00
_cell.angle_beta   90.00
_cell.angle_gamma   90.00
#
_symmetry.space_group_name_H-M   'P 1'
#
loop_
_entity.id
_entity.type
_entity.pdbx_description
1 polymer ?
#
loop_
_entity_poly.entity_id
_entity_poly.type
_entity_poly.pdbx_seq_one_letter_code
_entity_poly.pdbx_strand_id
1 'polypeptide(L)'
;MQHAKITRTQHPVGHGGFHSGLISTVEGSPDGVRSANERPVTSFSYVYDCGSERSDAFNSEMSLYPAACDGKTDVLFVSHLHADHINGIDRLQAMEPAKTVIVPYLDAVERCFSCFPILSAVRYPVVARLL
;
A
#
# COMPACT_ATOMS: atom_id res chain seq x y z
N MET A 1 -8.47 -4.49 27.64
CA MET A 1 -7.53 -3.46 27.15
C MET A 1 -7.44 -3.57 25.63
N GLN A 2 -7.50 -2.47 24.88
CA GLN A 2 -7.32 -2.50 23.42
C GLN A 2 -5.83 -2.46 23.07
N HIS A 3 -5.41 -3.21 22.07
CA HIS A 3 -4.04 -3.16 21.57
C HIS A 3 -4.01 -3.15 20.04
N ALA A 4 -2.92 -2.63 19.48
CA ALA A 4 -2.69 -2.63 18.04
C ALA A 4 -1.76 -3.80 17.65
N LYS A 5 -2.12 -4.50 16.59
CA LYS A 5 -1.29 -5.48 15.90
C LYS A 5 -0.88 -4.90 14.56
N ILE A 6 0.41 -4.91 14.27
CA ILE A 6 0.97 -4.40 13.02
C ILE A 6 1.69 -5.54 12.34
N THR A 7 1.33 -5.80 11.09
CA THR A 7 2.02 -6.73 10.20
C THR A 7 2.55 -5.95 9.02
N ARG A 8 3.83 -6.15 8.69
CA ARG A 8 4.49 -5.53 7.53
C ARG A 8 5.11 -6.64 6.70
N THR A 9 4.93 -6.56 5.39
CA THR A 9 5.48 -7.52 4.44
C THR A 9 6.31 -6.76 3.42
N GLN A 10 7.58 -7.17 3.30
CA GLN A 10 8.46 -6.73 2.23
C GLN A 10 8.44 -7.78 1.13
N HIS A 11 7.83 -7.44 0.00
CA HIS A 11 7.71 -8.35 -1.13
C HIS A 11 9.04 -8.38 -1.91
N PRO A 12 9.61 -9.57 -2.19
CA PRO A 12 10.87 -9.72 -2.91
C PRO A 12 10.71 -9.46 -4.42
N VAL A 13 10.44 -8.20 -4.79
CA VAL A 13 10.23 -7.80 -6.20
C VAL A 13 11.50 -7.33 -6.90
N GLY A 14 12.62 -7.17 -6.18
CA GLY A 14 13.87 -6.63 -6.73
C GLY A 14 13.97 -5.11 -6.60
N HIS A 15 14.50 -4.43 -7.62
CA HIS A 15 14.60 -2.97 -7.68
C HIS A 15 13.22 -2.37 -7.97
N GLY A 16 12.82 -1.29 -7.28
CA GLY A 16 11.50 -0.66 -7.42
C GLY A 16 10.61 -0.70 -6.18
N GLY A 17 10.76 -1.72 -5.34
CA GLY A 17 10.08 -1.79 -4.04
C GLY A 17 8.59 -2.15 -4.11
N PHE A 18 8.19 -2.99 -3.16
CA PHE A 18 6.79 -3.29 -2.90
C PHE A 18 6.66 -3.69 -1.43
N HIS A 19 6.05 -2.82 -0.63
CA HIS A 19 5.81 -3.08 0.78
C HIS A 19 4.33 -2.94 1.10
N SER A 20 3.83 -3.83 1.93
CA SER A 20 2.46 -3.78 2.42
C SER A 20 2.45 -3.79 3.94
N GLY A 21 1.40 -3.19 4.51
CA GLY A 21 1.20 -3.18 5.95
C GLY A 21 -0.27 -3.26 6.31
N LEU A 22 -0.56 -4.02 7.35
CA LEU A 22 -1.87 -4.15 7.95
C LEU A 22 -1.77 -3.79 9.43
N ILE A 23 -2.50 -2.76 9.83
CA ILE A 23 -2.67 -2.33 11.22
C ILE A 23 -4.06 -2.74 11.64
N SER A 24 -4.18 -3.56 12.68
CA SER A 24 -5.47 -3.94 13.26
C SER A 24 -5.54 -3.59 14.73
N THR A 25 -6.68 -3.05 15.16
CA THR A 25 -6.96 -2.86 16.58
C THR A 25 -7.77 -4.03 17.10
N VAL A 26 -7.37 -4.59 18.23
CA VAL A 26 -7.97 -5.77 18.81
C VAL A 26 -8.42 -5.48 20.23
N GLU A 27 -9.64 -5.91 20.57
CA GLU A 27 -10.11 -5.93 21.95
C GLU A 27 -9.46 -7.10 22.68
N GLY A 28 -8.59 -6.79 23.65
CA GLY A 28 -8.00 -7.79 24.52
C GLY A 28 -9.02 -8.34 25.51
N SER A 29 -8.95 -9.64 25.76
CA SER A 29 -9.72 -10.32 26.80
C SER A 29 -9.52 -9.62 28.16
N PRO A 30 -10.56 -9.54 29.03
CA PRO A 30 -10.44 -9.00 30.40
C PRO A 30 -9.28 -9.62 31.19
N ASP A 31 -8.95 -10.89 30.91
CA ASP A 31 -7.92 -11.66 31.60
C ASP A 31 -6.50 -11.45 31.04
N GLY A 32 -6.33 -10.56 30.05
CA GLY A 32 -5.03 -10.27 29.43
C GLY A 32 -4.44 -11.41 28.58
N VAL A 33 -5.15 -12.53 28.46
CA VAL A 33 -4.75 -13.67 27.62
C VAL A 33 -4.94 -13.30 26.16
N ARG A 34 -3.84 -13.28 25.41
CA ARG A 34 -3.86 -13.05 23.96
C ARG A 34 -4.30 -14.32 23.25
N SER A 35 -5.40 -14.26 22.51
CA SER A 35 -5.88 -15.39 21.71
C SER A 35 -5.46 -15.23 20.25
N ALA A 36 -5.02 -16.32 19.62
CA ALA A 36 -4.76 -16.34 18.18
C ALA A 36 -6.03 -16.04 17.35
N ASN A 37 -7.21 -16.21 17.94
CA ASN A 37 -8.52 -16.00 17.32
C ASN A 37 -9.17 -14.65 17.67
N GLU A 38 -8.38 -13.71 18.20
CA GLU A 38 -8.80 -12.34 18.45
C GLU A 38 -9.34 -11.68 17.17
N ARG A 39 -10.61 -11.23 17.22
CA ARG A 39 -11.24 -10.56 16.09
C ARG A 39 -10.79 -9.10 16.03
N PRO A 40 -10.31 -8.61 14.88
CA PRO A 40 -10.07 -7.20 14.67
C PRO A 40 -11.35 -6.40 14.86
N VAL A 41 -11.29 -5.32 15.65
CA VAL A 41 -12.36 -4.31 15.75
C VAL A 41 -12.30 -3.40 14.53
N THR A 42 -11.09 -3.01 14.13
CA THR A 42 -10.83 -2.17 12.96
C THR A 42 -9.53 -2.62 12.30
N SER A 43 -9.41 -2.40 11.00
CA SER A 43 -8.19 -2.63 10.25
C SER A 43 -7.91 -1.50 9.26
N PHE A 44 -6.64 -1.17 9.09
CA PHE A 44 -6.12 -0.17 8.19
C PHE A 44 -4.95 -0.76 7.39
N SER A 45 -5.05 -0.66 6.08
CA SER A 45 -4.15 -1.27 5.11
C SER A 45 -3.40 -0.21 4.33
N TYR A 46 -2.10 -0.40 4.12
CA TYR A 46 -1.33 0.51 3.29
C TYR A 46 -0.32 -0.23 2.42
N VAL A 47 0.02 0.40 1.29
CA VAL A 47 1.09 -0.02 0.39
C VAL A 47 2.11 1.11 0.32
N TYR A 48 3.38 0.76 0.25
CA TYR A 48 4.48 1.69 0.03
C TYR A 48 5.28 1.21 -1.18
N ASP A 49 5.21 2.02 -2.25
CA ASP A 49 5.60 1.68 -3.62
C ASP A 49 4.93 0.40 -4.14
N CYS A 50 4.80 0.30 -5.46
CA CYS A 50 4.32 -0.92 -6.09
C CYS A 50 4.88 -0.99 -7.49
N GLY A 51 6.18 -1.21 -7.58
CA GLY A 51 6.83 -1.34 -8.87
C GLY A 51 8.03 -2.26 -8.84
N SER A 52 8.45 -2.64 -10.03
CA SER A 52 9.71 -3.34 -10.22
C SER A 52 10.20 -3.31 -11.66
N GLU A 53 11.52 -3.38 -11.86
CA GLU A 53 12.12 -3.70 -13.17
C GLU A 53 12.01 -5.20 -13.53
N ARG A 54 11.69 -6.06 -12.56
CA ARG A 54 11.55 -7.51 -12.70
C ARG A 54 10.08 -7.92 -12.68
N SER A 55 9.47 -7.95 -13.86
CA SER A 55 8.04 -8.21 -14.02
C SER A 55 7.59 -9.58 -13.50
N ASP A 56 8.42 -10.62 -13.58
CA ASP A 56 8.09 -11.98 -13.14
C ASP A 56 7.91 -12.07 -11.61
N ALA A 57 8.91 -11.62 -10.87
CA ALA A 57 8.89 -11.59 -9.40
C ALA A 57 7.77 -10.67 -8.89
N PHE A 58 7.64 -9.49 -9.50
CA PHE A 58 6.56 -8.56 -9.17
C PHE A 58 5.19 -9.18 -9.36
N ASN A 59 4.94 -9.83 -10.51
CA ASN A 59 3.63 -10.43 -10.80
C ASN A 59 3.27 -11.54 -9.82
N SER A 60 4.26 -12.34 -9.40
CA SER A 60 4.08 -13.39 -8.39
C SER A 60 3.65 -12.77 -7.05
N GLU A 61 4.41 -11.81 -6.55
CA GLU A 61 4.13 -11.15 -5.27
C GLU A 61 2.81 -10.38 -5.28
N MET A 62 2.53 -9.70 -6.39
CA MET A 62 1.31 -8.93 -6.58
C MET A 62 0.06 -9.82 -6.56
N SER A 63 0.17 -11.08 -6.98
CA SER A 63 -0.94 -12.05 -6.90
C SER A 63 -1.24 -12.50 -5.46
N LEU A 64 -0.25 -12.44 -4.57
CA LEU A 64 -0.37 -12.81 -3.16
C LEU A 64 -0.89 -11.65 -2.30
N TYR A 65 -0.74 -10.42 -2.79
CA TYR A 65 -1.09 -9.19 -2.06
C TYR A 65 -2.54 -9.14 -1.53
N PRO A 66 -3.59 -9.49 -2.30
CA PRO A 66 -4.97 -9.41 -1.81
C PRO A 66 -5.21 -10.24 -0.55
N ALA A 67 -4.55 -11.41 -0.44
CA ALA A 67 -4.63 -12.26 0.74
C ALA A 67 -3.89 -11.66 1.96
N ALA A 68 -2.88 -10.82 1.74
CA ALA A 68 -2.11 -10.17 2.80
C ALA A 68 -2.81 -8.94 3.39
N CYS A 69 -3.69 -8.27 2.64
CA CYS A 69 -4.30 -6.98 3.02
C CYS A 69 -5.82 -7.03 3.21
N ASP A 70 -6.40 -8.22 3.37
CA ASP A 70 -7.85 -8.39 3.60
C ASP A 70 -8.70 -7.78 2.46
N GLY A 71 -8.17 -7.81 1.23
CA GLY A 71 -8.85 -7.26 0.05
C GLY A 71 -9.21 -5.78 0.17
N LYS A 72 -8.35 -4.96 0.80
CA LYS A 72 -8.46 -3.51 0.77
C LYS A 72 -7.09 -2.83 0.79
N THR A 73 -7.02 -1.67 0.14
CA THR A 73 -5.91 -0.72 0.27
C THR A 73 -6.46 0.64 0.71
N ASP A 74 -6.21 1.05 1.95
CA ASP A 74 -6.67 2.36 2.43
C ASP A 74 -5.77 3.47 1.89
N VAL A 75 -4.44 3.27 1.91
CA VAL A 75 -3.48 4.25 1.41
C VAL A 75 -2.37 3.61 0.60
N LEU A 76 -2.06 4.17 -0.57
CA LEU A 76 -0.83 3.90 -1.31
C LEU A 76 0.10 5.09 -1.13
N PHE A 77 1.28 4.85 -0.57
CA PHE A 77 2.38 5.81 -0.54
C PHE A 77 3.32 5.54 -1.71
N VAL A 78 3.67 6.60 -2.43
CA VAL A 78 4.71 6.57 -3.45
C VAL A 78 5.90 7.36 -2.92
N SER A 79 7.06 6.71 -2.86
CA SER A 79 8.27 7.30 -2.30
C SER A 79 8.96 8.27 -3.26
N HIS A 80 8.92 7.96 -4.55
CA HIS A 80 9.42 8.79 -5.65
C HIS A 80 8.86 8.29 -6.99
N LEU A 81 8.98 9.12 -8.03
CA LEU A 81 8.28 8.93 -9.30
C LEU A 81 9.13 8.28 -10.41
N HIS A 82 10.08 7.42 -10.02
CA HIS A 82 10.78 6.60 -11.00
C HIS A 82 9.89 5.45 -11.48
N ALA A 83 10.06 5.06 -12.74
CA ALA A 83 9.21 4.07 -13.39
C ALA A 83 9.19 2.73 -12.63
N ASP A 84 10.32 2.32 -12.10
CA ASP A 84 10.47 1.10 -11.33
C ASP A 84 9.75 1.15 -9.96
N HIS A 85 9.35 2.32 -9.46
CA HIS A 85 8.57 2.44 -8.21
C HIS A 85 7.05 2.54 -8.44
N ILE A 86 6.63 2.97 -9.65
CA ILE A 86 5.22 3.32 -9.95
C ILE A 86 4.57 2.45 -11.04
N ASN A 87 5.34 1.64 -11.78
CA ASN A 87 4.83 0.90 -12.94
C ASN A 87 3.79 -0.19 -12.60
N GLY A 88 3.61 -0.55 -11.33
CA GLY A 88 2.57 -1.46 -10.88
C GLY A 88 1.31 -0.78 -10.32
N ILE A 89 1.25 0.57 -10.30
CA ILE A 89 0.09 1.30 -9.75
C ILE A 89 -1.19 0.95 -10.52
N ASP A 90 -1.17 0.94 -11.86
CA ASP A 90 -2.34 0.57 -12.68
C ASP A 90 -2.89 -0.80 -12.28
N ARG A 91 -1.98 -1.75 -12.06
CA ARG A 91 -2.34 -3.12 -11.68
C ARG A 91 -2.88 -3.18 -10.25
N LEU A 92 -2.26 -2.47 -9.31
CA LEU A 92 -2.78 -2.35 -7.95
C LEU A 92 -4.19 -1.78 -7.97
N GLN A 93 -4.40 -0.69 -8.72
CA GLN A 93 -5.69 -0.02 -8.82
C GLN A 93 -6.76 -0.87 -9.50
N ALA A 94 -6.37 -1.74 -10.45
CA ALA A 94 -7.29 -2.66 -11.10
C ALA A 94 -7.72 -3.84 -10.21
N MET A 95 -6.85 -4.31 -9.30
CA MET A 95 -7.15 -5.44 -8.42
C MET A 95 -7.72 -4.99 -7.06
N GLU A 96 -7.08 -4.01 -6.44
CA GLU A 96 -7.39 -3.52 -5.11
C GLU A 96 -7.16 -1.99 -5.00
N PRO A 97 -8.12 -1.18 -5.46
CA PRO A 97 -7.91 0.25 -5.61
C PRO A 97 -7.71 0.96 -4.27
N ALA A 98 -6.62 1.74 -4.21
CA ALA A 98 -6.32 2.52 -3.03
C ALA A 98 -7.30 3.68 -2.87
N LYS A 99 -7.87 3.84 -1.67
CA LYS A 99 -8.79 4.96 -1.36
C LYS A 99 -8.09 6.31 -1.38
N THR A 100 -6.80 6.34 -1.09
CA THR A 100 -5.99 7.56 -1.13
C THR A 100 -4.61 7.21 -1.65
N VAL A 101 -4.09 8.03 -2.55
CA VAL A 101 -2.71 7.92 -3.02
C VAL A 101 -1.94 9.15 -2.54
N ILE A 102 -0.88 8.90 -1.78
CA ILE A 102 0.04 9.91 -1.27
C ILE A 102 1.28 9.85 -2.14
N VAL A 103 1.59 10.96 -2.78
CA VAL A 103 2.77 11.12 -3.64
C VAL A 103 3.74 12.11 -3.00
N PRO A 104 5.04 12.07 -3.37
CA PRO A 104 6.03 13.02 -2.88
C PRO A 104 5.63 14.45 -3.21
N TYR A 105 6.20 15.41 -2.49
CA TYR A 105 6.04 16.81 -2.86
C TYR A 105 6.69 17.07 -4.21
N LEU A 106 5.87 17.42 -5.19
CA LEU A 106 6.30 17.84 -6.52
C LEU A 106 6.19 19.34 -6.63
N ASP A 107 7.17 19.99 -7.25
CA ASP A 107 7.04 21.39 -7.62
C ASP A 107 5.96 21.60 -8.72
N ALA A 108 5.65 22.86 -9.04
CA ALA A 108 4.59 23.15 -10.01
C ALA A 108 4.85 22.57 -11.41
N VAL A 109 6.12 22.42 -11.80
CA VAL A 109 6.54 21.88 -13.09
C VAL A 109 6.49 20.35 -13.07
N GLU A 110 6.98 19.74 -11.99
CA GLU A 110 6.96 18.29 -11.77
C GLU A 110 5.53 17.72 -11.66
N ARG A 111 4.59 18.49 -11.09
CA ARG A 111 3.16 18.13 -11.06
C ARG A 111 2.57 17.92 -12.46
N CYS A 112 3.02 18.69 -13.45
CA CYS A 112 2.48 18.64 -14.80
C CYS A 112 2.97 17.41 -15.59
N PHE A 113 4.23 17.00 -15.40
CA PHE A 113 4.84 15.94 -16.21
C PHE A 113 4.96 14.59 -15.49
N SER A 114 5.32 14.59 -14.21
CA SER A 114 5.69 13.36 -13.49
C SER A 114 4.49 12.69 -12.81
N CYS A 115 3.47 13.46 -12.44
CA CYS A 115 2.28 12.92 -11.77
C CYS A 115 1.21 12.37 -12.74
N PHE A 116 1.32 12.67 -14.04
CA PHE A 116 0.32 12.27 -15.04
C PHE A 116 0.01 10.76 -15.04
N PRO A 117 1.01 9.85 -14.99
CA PRO A 117 0.75 8.40 -14.96
C PRO A 117 -0.06 7.96 -13.73
N ILE A 118 0.22 8.58 -12.57
CA ILE A 118 -0.48 8.29 -11.32
C ILE A 118 -1.90 8.84 -11.37
N LEU A 119 -2.06 10.08 -11.82
CA LEU A 119 -3.37 10.73 -11.96
C LEU A 119 -4.27 10.00 -12.95
N SER A 120 -3.71 9.38 -14.01
CA SER A 120 -4.49 8.55 -14.94
C SER A 120 -4.89 7.19 -14.36
N ALA A 121 -4.09 6.64 -13.45
CA ALA A 121 -4.29 5.31 -12.87
C ALA A 121 -5.28 5.29 -11.70
N VAL A 122 -5.47 6.42 -11.02
CA VAL A 122 -6.16 6.50 -9.73
C VAL A 122 -7.54 7.12 -9.89
N ARG A 123 -8.59 6.38 -9.51
CA ARG A 123 -9.99 6.87 -9.49
C ARG A 123 -10.34 7.76 -8.29
N TYR A 124 -9.48 7.78 -7.29
CA TYR A 124 -9.67 8.38 -5.96
C TYR A 124 -8.74 9.61 -5.76
N PRO A 125 -8.95 10.45 -4.74
CA PRO A 125 -8.12 11.64 -4.55
C PRO A 125 -6.63 11.30 -4.39
N VAL A 126 -5.81 11.89 -5.26
CA VAL A 126 -4.35 11.95 -5.10
C VAL A 126 -4.05 13.14 -4.18
N VAL A 127 -3.46 12.86 -3.02
CA VAL A 127 -3.08 13.87 -2.04
C VAL A 127 -1.57 14.03 -2.06
N ALA A 128 -1.08 15.08 -2.70
CA ALA A 128 0.31 15.49 -2.55
C ALA A 128 0.49 16.10 -1.14
N ARG A 129 1.16 15.38 -0.24
CA ARG A 129 1.44 15.82 1.14
C ARG A 129 2.87 15.48 1.51
N LEU A 130 3.50 16.34 2.30
CA LEU A 130 4.87 16.16 2.81
C LEU A 130 5.07 14.75 3.40
N LEU A 131 6.06 14.03 2.88
CA LEU A 131 6.80 13.00 3.60
C LEU A 131 8.21 13.55 3.86
#